data_AF-A0A0C3M2K7-F1
#
_entry.id   AF-A0A0C3M2K7-F1
#
_cell.length_a   1.000
_cell.length_b   1.000
_cell.length_c   1.000
_cell.angle_alpha   90.00
_cell.angle_beta   90.00
_cell.angle_gamma   90.00
#
_symmetry.space_group_name_H-M   'P 1'
#
loop_
_entity.id
_entity.type
_entity.pdbx_description
1 polymer ?
#
loop_
_entity_poly.entity_id
_entity_poly.type
_entity_poly.pdbx_seq_one_letter_code
_entity_poly.pdbx_strand_id
1 'polypeptide(L)'
;MGKAPSGSKRKPRRHNPVRVPDSHLGHGVKLAEQTSSKGGQVIPVLDKLDSPEVEDRRWACAAVSSLIQNDASTRRLLQAKGVVDKLVTRLSDTDEDVIAEATGSLRQLSFVLALQRPGS
;
A
#
# COMPACT_ATOMS: atom_id res chain seq x y z
N MET A 1 57.92 26.05 29.51
CA MET A 1 57.40 24.70 29.21
C MET A 1 56.23 24.42 30.13
N GLY A 2 55.00 24.37 29.61
CA GLY A 2 53.80 24.04 30.39
C GLY A 2 52.87 23.19 29.53
N LYS A 3 52.84 21.88 29.79
CA LYS A 3 52.01 20.90 29.07
C LYS A 3 50.58 21.01 29.62
N ALA A 4 49.61 21.33 28.75
CA ALA A 4 48.18 21.25 29.07
C ALA A 4 47.73 19.77 29.13
N PRO A 5 46.78 19.41 30.03
CA PRO A 5 46.47 18.03 30.33
C PRO A 5 45.55 17.33 29.32
N SER A 6 45.71 16.01 29.35
CA SER A 6 45.12 14.94 28.54
C SER A 6 43.59 14.88 28.48
N GLY A 7 43.11 14.38 27.33
CA GLY A 7 41.71 14.27 26.95
C GLY A 7 40.80 13.51 27.92
N SER A 8 39.61 14.07 28.10
CA SER A 8 38.52 13.47 28.86
C SER A 8 37.97 12.25 28.11
N LYS A 9 38.21 11.06 28.67
CA LYS A 9 37.63 9.78 28.23
C LYS A 9 36.12 9.86 28.38
N ARG A 10 35.39 9.92 27.26
CA ARG A 10 33.93 9.84 27.20
C ARG A 10 33.47 8.50 27.78
N LYS A 11 32.72 8.54 28.88
CA LYS A 11 32.13 7.37 29.55
C LYS A 11 31.36 6.50 28.53
N PRO A 12 31.47 5.16 28.60
CA PRO A 12 30.72 4.28 27.72
C PRO A 12 29.21 4.48 27.96
N ARG A 13 28.48 4.73 26.86
CA ARG A 13 27.03 4.93 26.87
C ARG A 13 26.39 3.69 27.47
N ARG A 14 25.63 3.87 28.56
CA ARG A 14 24.89 2.79 29.22
C ARG A 14 24.03 2.05 28.19
N HIS A 15 24.16 0.73 28.17
CA HIS A 15 23.39 -0.16 27.30
C HIS A 15 21.89 0.03 27.58
N ASN A 16 21.16 0.57 26.60
CA ASN A 16 19.71 0.64 26.65
C ASN A 16 19.16 -0.75 26.25
N PRO A 17 18.46 -1.48 27.15
CA PRO A 17 17.94 -2.82 26.86
C PRO A 17 16.79 -2.83 25.84
N VAL A 18 16.30 -1.65 25.42
CA VAL A 18 15.29 -1.50 24.35
C VAL A 18 15.92 -1.27 22.97
N ARG A 19 17.25 -1.16 22.87
CA ARG A 19 17.89 -1.08 21.54
C ARG A 19 18.07 -2.49 20.99
N VAL A 20 17.07 -2.95 20.27
CA VAL A 20 17.12 -4.17 19.46
C VAL A 20 18.35 -4.07 18.55
N PRO A 21 19.26 -5.06 18.56
CA PRO A 21 20.43 -5.06 17.68
C PRO A 21 20.00 -4.94 16.21
N ASP A 22 20.68 -4.04 15.48
CA ASP A 22 20.44 -3.73 14.06
C ASP A 22 20.44 -4.98 13.15
N SER A 23 21.05 -6.06 13.64
CA SER A 23 21.06 -7.40 13.03
C SER A 23 19.66 -8.00 12.79
N HIS A 24 18.61 -7.48 13.45
CA HIS A 24 17.21 -7.91 13.24
C HIS A 24 16.33 -6.87 12.52
N LEU A 25 16.85 -5.67 12.23
CA LEU A 25 16.08 -4.64 11.52
C LEU A 25 15.94 -4.93 10.03
N GLY A 26 16.81 -5.75 9.44
CA GLY A 26 16.77 -6.08 8.01
C GLY A 26 15.46 -6.74 7.54
N HIS A 27 14.79 -7.53 8.39
CA HIS A 27 13.52 -8.16 8.01
C HIS A 27 12.32 -7.21 8.17
N GLY A 28 12.28 -6.42 9.25
CA GLY A 28 11.21 -5.45 9.47
C GLY A 28 11.24 -4.29 8.47
N VAL A 29 12.43 -3.82 8.11
CA VAL A 29 12.62 -2.76 7.12
C VAL A 29 12.27 -3.25 5.71
N LYS A 30 12.64 -4.49 5.32
CA LYS A 30 12.23 -5.06 4.03
C LYS A 30 10.71 -5.25 3.91
N LEU A 31 10.04 -5.65 4.98
CA LEU A 31 8.58 -5.77 5.00
C LEU A 31 7.93 -4.39 4.89
N ALA A 32 8.45 -3.39 5.62
CA ALA A 32 8.01 -2.00 5.56
C ALA A 32 8.24 -1.37 4.18
N GLU A 33 9.41 -1.58 3.56
CA GLU A 33 9.73 -1.14 2.21
C GLU A 33 8.79 -1.76 1.18
N GLN A 34 8.55 -3.08 1.25
CA GLN A 34 7.60 -3.75 0.35
C GLN A 34 6.17 -3.22 0.52
N THR A 35 5.72 -2.96 1.75
CA THR A 35 4.41 -2.34 1.99
C THR A 35 4.37 -0.88 1.51
N SER A 36 5.48 -0.15 1.62
CA SER A 36 5.62 1.23 1.15
C SER A 36 5.64 1.32 -0.38
N SER A 37 6.31 0.40 -1.07
CA SER A 37 6.32 0.31 -2.54
C SER A 37 4.93 -0.02 -3.09
N LYS A 38 4.21 -0.94 -2.43
CA LYS A 38 2.83 -1.29 -2.80
C LYS A 38 1.86 -0.13 -2.51
N GLY A 39 1.97 0.52 -1.36
CA GLY A 39 1.17 1.71 -1.05
C GLY A 39 1.44 2.87 -2.01
N GLY A 40 2.68 3.01 -2.46
CA GLY A 40 3.09 3.99 -3.47
C GLY A 40 2.54 3.71 -4.86
N GLN A 41 2.30 2.45 -5.23
CA GLN A 41 1.68 2.09 -6.53
C GLN A 41 0.15 2.18 -6.51
N VAL A 42 -0.48 1.96 -5.36
CA VAL A 42 -1.94 2.01 -5.23
C VAL A 42 -2.50 3.42 -5.44
N ILE A 43 -1.81 4.45 -4.95
CA ILE A 43 -2.29 5.84 -5.04
C ILE A 43 -2.38 6.31 -6.50
N PRO A 44 -1.33 6.20 -7.33
CA PRO A 44 -1.40 6.58 -8.75
C PRO A 44 -2.47 5.83 -9.54
N VAL A 45 -2.71 4.55 -9.23
CA VAL A 45 -3.76 3.76 -9.89
C VAL A 45 -5.15 4.29 -9.57
N LEU A 46 -5.40 4.67 -8.31
CA LEU A 46 -6.69 5.25 -7.92
C LEU A 46 -6.91 6.64 -8.52
N ASP A 47 -5.84 7.43 -8.68
CA ASP A 47 -5.92 8.74 -9.33
C ASP A 47 -6.26 8.58 -10.83
N LYS A 48 -5.71 7.54 -11.46
CA LYS A 48 -5.98 7.21 -12.88
C LYS A 48 -7.41 6.77 -13.15
N LEU A 49 -8.16 6.34 -12.14
CA LEU A 49 -9.61 6.11 -12.29
C LEU A 49 -10.35 7.39 -12.66
N ASP A 50 -9.87 8.56 -12.23
CA ASP A 50 -10.48 9.87 -12.51
C ASP A 50 -9.84 10.58 -13.71
N SER A 51 -8.99 9.89 -14.48
CA SER A 51 -8.36 10.45 -15.69
C SER A 51 -9.42 10.78 -16.76
N PRO A 52 -9.27 11.88 -17.51
CA PRO A 52 -10.13 12.16 -18.66
C PRO A 52 -9.98 11.12 -19.78
N GLU A 53 -8.83 10.44 -19.84
CA GLU A 53 -8.55 9.44 -20.87
C GLU A 53 -9.21 8.10 -20.56
N VAL A 54 -9.98 7.58 -21.52
CA VAL A 54 -10.71 6.30 -21.40
C VAL A 54 -9.75 5.14 -21.12
N GLU A 55 -8.62 5.09 -21.84
CA GLU A 55 -7.62 4.03 -21.69
C GLU A 55 -7.00 3.99 -20.29
N ASP A 56 -6.74 5.16 -19.69
CA ASP A 56 -6.24 5.28 -18.33
C ASP A 56 -7.26 4.73 -17.31
N ARG A 57 -8.56 5.07 -17.47
CA ARG A 57 -9.61 4.60 -16.57
C ARG A 57 -9.80 3.09 -16.67
N ARG A 58 -9.85 2.57 -17.90
CA ARG A 58 -9.96 1.13 -18.16
C ARG A 58 -8.77 0.37 -17.58
N TRP A 59 -7.55 0.85 -17.84
CA TRP A 59 -6.33 0.29 -17.28
C TRP A 59 -6.35 0.32 -15.75
N ALA A 60 -6.79 1.43 -15.15
CA ALA A 60 -6.86 1.57 -13.71
C ALA A 60 -7.86 0.57 -13.08
N CYS A 61 -9.03 0.36 -13.68
CA CYS A 61 -9.98 -0.67 -13.24
C CYS A 61 -9.34 -2.06 -13.28
N ALA A 62 -8.71 -2.44 -14.40
CA ALA A 62 -8.03 -3.74 -14.53
C ALA A 62 -6.88 -3.90 -13.52
N ALA A 63 -6.09 -2.84 -13.30
CA ALA A 63 -5.02 -2.82 -12.31
C ALA A 63 -5.55 -3.00 -10.89
N VAL A 64 -6.66 -2.34 -10.53
CA VAL A 64 -7.34 -2.52 -9.24
C VAL A 64 -7.77 -3.97 -9.05
N SER A 65 -8.38 -4.61 -10.05
CA SER A 65 -8.76 -6.03 -9.98
C SER A 65 -7.58 -6.95 -9.68
N SER A 66 -6.44 -6.71 -10.33
CA SER A 66 -5.20 -7.47 -10.09
C SER A 66 -4.63 -7.22 -8.69
N LEU A 67 -4.61 -5.96 -8.23
CA LEU A 67 -4.14 -5.59 -6.90
C LEU A 67 -5.00 -6.20 -5.79
N ILE A 68 -6.32 -6.28 -5.99
CA ILE A 68 -7.24 -6.91 -5.06
C ILE A 68 -6.96 -8.41 -4.94
N GLN A 69 -6.64 -9.10 -6.02
CA GLN A 69 -6.40 -10.55 -5.99
C GLN A 69 -5.15 -10.93 -5.21
N ASN A 70 -4.07 -10.18 -5.40
CA ASN A 70 -2.74 -10.64 -4.99
C ASN A 70 -2.41 -10.44 -3.49
N ASP A 71 -2.97 -9.42 -2.82
CA ASP A 71 -2.48 -9.06 -1.48
C ASP A 71 -3.58 -8.51 -0.53
N ALA A 72 -3.69 -9.12 0.66
CA ALA A 72 -4.70 -8.72 1.66
C ALA A 72 -4.45 -7.35 2.29
N SER A 73 -3.20 -6.91 2.41
CA SER A 73 -2.85 -5.59 2.94
C SER A 73 -3.17 -4.50 1.91
N THR A 74 -2.90 -4.74 0.64
CA THR A 74 -3.29 -3.86 -0.47
C THR A 74 -4.80 -3.71 -0.56
N ARG A 75 -5.57 -4.80 -0.40
CA ARG A 75 -7.04 -4.72 -0.34
C ARG A 75 -7.55 -3.82 0.77
N ARG A 76 -6.98 -3.92 1.97
CA ARG A 76 -7.35 -3.07 3.12
C ARG A 76 -7.01 -1.61 2.83
N LEU A 77 -5.86 -1.35 2.21
CA LEU A 77 -5.46 0.00 1.83
C LEU A 77 -6.40 0.60 0.76
N LEU A 78 -6.74 -0.16 -0.27
CA LEU A 78 -7.68 0.25 -1.31
C LEU A 78 -9.07 0.59 -0.73
N GLN A 79 -9.57 -0.24 0.19
CA GLN A 79 -10.80 0.04 0.92
C GLN A 79 -10.71 1.33 1.75
N ALA A 80 -9.62 1.51 2.50
CA ALA A 80 -9.39 2.74 3.27
C ALA A 80 -9.30 4.00 2.40
N LYS A 81 -8.95 3.86 1.12
CA LYS A 81 -8.89 4.94 0.13
C LYS A 81 -10.21 5.14 -0.64
N GLY A 82 -11.28 4.41 -0.31
CA GLY A 82 -12.58 4.57 -0.96
C GLY A 82 -12.64 4.00 -2.38
N VAL A 83 -11.92 2.89 -2.66
CA VAL A 83 -11.95 2.25 -3.99
C VAL A 83 -13.36 1.87 -4.44
N VAL A 84 -14.25 1.51 -3.52
CA VAL A 84 -15.62 1.08 -3.83
C VAL A 84 -16.41 2.24 -4.43
N ASP A 85 -16.37 3.41 -3.79
CA ASP A 85 -17.08 4.61 -4.27
C ASP A 85 -16.56 5.05 -5.64
N LYS A 86 -15.24 4.97 -5.85
CA LYS A 86 -14.62 5.26 -7.15
C LYS A 86 -15.09 4.30 -8.23
N LEU A 87 -15.10 2.99 -7.97
CA LEU A 87 -15.58 1.98 -8.92
C LEU A 87 -17.08 2.12 -9.20
N VAL A 88 -17.89 2.43 -8.19
CA VAL A 88 -19.34 2.68 -8.35
C VAL A 88 -19.57 3.91 -9.23
N THR A 89 -18.79 4.97 -9.06
CA THR A 89 -18.84 6.17 -9.92
C THR A 89 -18.55 5.82 -11.38
N ARG A 90 -17.61 4.89 -11.63
CA ARG A 90 -17.27 4.40 -12.98
C ARG A 90 -18.35 3.51 -13.61
N LEU A 91 -19.37 3.07 -12.88
CA LEU A 91 -20.53 2.39 -13.49
C LEU A 91 -21.41 3.34 -14.32
N SER A 92 -21.23 4.65 -14.15
CA SER A 92 -21.90 5.69 -14.95
C SER A 92 -20.94 6.36 -15.94
N ASP A 93 -19.86 5.69 -16.32
CA ASP A 93 -18.92 6.19 -17.34
C ASP A 93 -19.61 6.27 -18.71
N THR A 94 -19.05 7.08 -19.61
CA THR A 94 -19.56 7.18 -20.99
C THR A 94 -19.11 6.01 -21.85
N ASP A 95 -18.06 5.31 -21.44
CA ASP A 95 -17.46 4.21 -22.17
C ASP A 95 -17.86 2.84 -21.60
N GLU A 96 -18.34 1.94 -22.46
CA GLU A 96 -18.84 0.62 -22.06
C GLU A 96 -17.73 -0.31 -21.56
N ASP A 97 -16.49 -0.20 -22.08
CA ASP A 97 -15.38 -1.04 -21.63
C ASP A 97 -14.95 -0.65 -20.21
N VAL A 98 -14.99 0.64 -19.88
CA VAL A 98 -14.75 1.13 -18.50
C VAL A 98 -15.82 0.61 -17.55
N ILE A 99 -17.10 0.64 -17.95
CA ILE A 99 -18.20 0.09 -17.14
C ILE A 99 -18.00 -1.41 -16.92
N ALA A 100 -17.71 -2.17 -17.97
CA ALA A 100 -17.53 -3.62 -17.90
C ALA A 100 -16.38 -3.98 -16.93
N GLU A 101 -15.25 -3.30 -17.02
CA GLU A 101 -14.09 -3.54 -16.16
C GLU A 101 -14.33 -3.11 -14.71
N ALA A 102 -15.02 -1.99 -14.50
CA ALA A 102 -15.43 -1.54 -13.16
C ALA A 102 -16.37 -2.55 -12.49
N THR A 103 -17.33 -3.08 -13.24
CA THR A 103 -18.27 -4.11 -12.76
C THR A 103 -17.53 -5.40 -12.42
N GLY A 104 -16.57 -5.81 -13.27
CA GLY A 104 -15.69 -6.96 -13.01
C GLY A 104 -14.88 -6.79 -11.73
N SER A 105 -14.31 -5.61 -11.52
CA SER A 105 -13.54 -5.25 -10.32
C SER A 105 -14.39 -5.27 -9.05
N LEU A 106 -15.63 -4.77 -9.11
CA LEU A 106 -16.57 -4.82 -7.98
C LEU A 106 -17.00 -6.24 -7.62
N ARG A 107 -17.26 -7.09 -8.62
CA ARG A 107 -17.56 -8.52 -8.39
C ARG A 107 -16.39 -9.20 -7.68
N GLN A 108 -15.17 -8.93 -8.13
CA GLN A 108 -13.94 -9.46 -7.53
C GLN A 108 -13.83 -9.06 -6.06
N LEU A 109 -14.06 -7.78 -5.77
CA LEU A 109 -14.01 -7.23 -4.41
C LEU A 109 -15.08 -7.86 -3.51
N SER A 110 -16.33 -7.97 -3.98
CA SER A 110 -17.43 -8.60 -3.24
C SER A 110 -17.13 -10.06 -2.89
N PHE A 111 -16.65 -10.83 -3.87
CA PHE A 111 -16.28 -12.24 -3.66
C PHE A 111 -15.14 -12.40 -2.66
N VAL A 112 -14.06 -11.62 -2.82
CA VAL A 112 -12.91 -11.69 -1.92
C VAL A 112 -13.27 -11.25 -0.49
N LEU A 113 -14.09 -10.23 -0.32
CA LEU A 113 -14.52 -9.80 1.02
C LEU A 113 -15.43 -10.83 1.70
N ALA A 114 -16.24 -11.56 0.94
CA ALA A 114 -17.03 -12.67 1.48
C ALA A 114 -16.12 -13.82 1.99
N LEU A 115 -15.06 -14.15 1.26
CA LEU A 115 -14.11 -15.20 1.66
C LEU A 115 -13.20 -14.81 2.84
N GLN A 116 -13.08 -13.53 3.15
CA GLN A 116 -12.22 -13.04 4.23
C GLN A 116 -12.94 -12.89 5.57
N ARG A 117 -14.24 -13.22 5.67
CA ARG A 117 -14.94 -13.26 6.96
C ARG A 117 -14.58 -14.55 7.71
N PRO A 118 -13.91 -14.49 8.87
CA PRO A 118 -13.75 -15.67 9.69
C PRO A 118 -15.10 -15.98 10.35
N GLY A 119 -15.74 -17.10 9.96
CA GLY A 119 -16.93 -17.62 10.63
C GLY A 119 -18.14 -17.90 9.73
N SER A 120 -17.99 -18.78 8.75
CA SER A 120 -19.11 -19.58 8.22
C SER A 120 -18.87 -21.04 8.54
#